data_AF-A0A3D0DJC2-F1
#
_entry.id   AF-A0A3D0DJC2-F1
#
_cell.length_a   1.000
_cell.length_b   1.000
_cell.length_c   1.000
_cell.angle_alpha   90.00
_cell.angle_beta   90.00
_cell.angle_gamma   90.00
#
_symmetry.space_group_name_H-M   'P 1'
#
loop_
_entity.id
_entity.type
_entity.pdbx_description
1 polymer ?
#
loop_
_entity_poly.entity_id
_entity_poly.type
_entity_poly.pdbx_seq_one_letter_code
_entity_poly.pdbx_strand_id
1 'polypeptide(L)'
;MFENDGYAGYAFVLRLMLLLFLAFLIIGFWENAGKKIQTFGNTISITRWFFVHEDISIRDVTECEVITGLTSHGRYHTTHYNKIVIHYGDRKKISVTDITYSNWNMLARYMDYKGKASFIDGRNFFDRFFDSRLGN
;
A
#
# COMPACT_ATOMS: atom_id res chain seq x y z
N MET A 1 31.58 37.89 32.92
CA MET A 1 31.64 36.41 32.83
C MET A 1 30.21 35.88 32.83
N PHE A 2 29.45 36.17 31.77
CA PHE A 2 28.07 35.69 31.58
C PHE A 2 27.82 35.69 30.07
N GLU A 3 28.32 34.67 29.38
CA GLU A 3 28.08 34.53 27.93
C GLU A 3 27.95 33.08 27.47
N ASN A 4 27.96 32.11 28.40
CA ASN A 4 27.88 30.68 28.09
C ASN A 4 26.48 30.06 28.30
N ASP A 5 25.57 30.75 28.98
CA ASP A 5 24.27 30.16 29.35
C ASP A 5 23.27 30.15 28.18
N GLY A 6 23.35 31.14 27.28
CA GLY A 6 22.51 31.20 26.08
C GLY A 6 22.82 30.06 25.09
N TYR A 7 24.11 29.80 24.83
CA TYR A 7 24.55 28.75 23.92
C TYR A 7 24.17 27.33 24.40
N ALA A 8 24.19 27.10 25.71
CA ALA A 8 23.75 25.83 26.30
C ALA A 8 22.25 25.57 26.05
N GLY A 9 21.42 26.61 26.16
CA GLY A 9 19.98 26.55 25.88
C GLY A 9 19.67 26.25 24.41
N TYR A 10 20.31 26.95 23.47
CA TYR A 10 20.13 26.70 22.03
C TYR A 10 20.63 25.31 21.61
N ALA A 11 21.75 24.84 22.18
CA ALA A 11 22.26 23.50 21.93
C ALA A 11 21.30 22.41 22.43
N PHE A 12 20.64 22.62 23.59
CA PHE A 12 19.65 21.69 24.11
C PHE A 12 18.41 21.61 23.20
N VAL A 13 17.86 22.75 22.78
CA VAL A 13 16.69 22.80 21.89
C VAL A 13 17.00 22.14 20.54
N LEU A 14 18.17 22.42 19.96
CA LEU A 14 18.58 21.82 18.70
C LEU A 14 18.70 20.29 18.80
N ARG A 15 19.28 19.77 19.89
CA ARG A 15 19.36 18.32 20.14
C ARG A 15 17.98 17.68 20.29
N LEU A 16 17.06 18.34 20.99
CA LEU A 16 15.69 17.86 21.15
C LEU A 16 14.96 17.81 19.79
N MET A 17 15.09 18.85 18.97
CA MET A 17 14.50 18.88 17.62
C MET A 17 15.07 17.78 16.73
N LEU A 18 16.38 17.54 16.78
CA LEU A 18 17.03 16.46 16.04
C LEU A 18 16.52 15.07 16.48
N LEU A 19 16.34 14.84 17.78
CA LEU A 19 15.78 13.60 18.30
C LEU A 19 14.33 13.38 17.85
N LEU A 20 13.50 14.43 17.90
CA LEU A 20 12.11 14.36 17.43
C LEU A 20 12.05 14.10 15.92
N PHE A 21 12.90 14.76 15.14
CA PHE A 21 13.00 14.54 13.70
C PHE A 21 13.44 13.11 13.39
N LEU A 22 14.45 12.60 14.10
CA LEU A 22 14.91 11.22 13.94
C LEU A 22 13.80 10.21 14.31
N ALA A 23 13.07 10.46 15.40
CA ALA A 23 11.94 9.63 15.80
C ALA A 23 10.84 9.62 14.73
N PHE A 24 10.52 10.78 14.14
CA PHE A 24 9.57 10.87 13.03
C PHE A 24 10.03 10.08 11.80
N LEU A 25 11.31 10.17 11.44
CA LEU A 25 11.87 9.38 10.34
C LEU A 25 11.80 7.88 10.61
N ILE A 26 12.11 7.44 11.83
CA ILE A 26 12.06 6.02 12.23
C ILE A 26 10.62 5.52 12.15
N ILE A 27 9.65 6.24 12.71
CA ILE A 27 8.23 5.87 12.66
C ILE A 27 7.73 5.82 11.21
N GLY A 28 8.02 6.85 10.41
CA GLY A 28 7.64 6.90 9.00
C GLY A 28 8.28 5.78 8.18
N PHE A 29 9.53 5.42 8.46
CA PHE A 29 10.17 4.27 7.84
C PHE A 29 9.51 2.97 8.29
N TRP A 30 9.16 2.81 9.57
CA TRP A 30 8.56 1.59 10.10
C TRP A 30 7.15 1.32 9.55
N GLU A 31 6.32 2.35 9.34
CA GLU A 31 4.98 2.18 8.74
C GLU A 31 5.02 1.76 7.26
N ASN A 32 6.12 2.06 6.57
CA ASN A 32 6.33 1.74 5.16
C ASN A 32 7.19 0.49 4.97
N ALA A 33 8.09 0.20 5.91
CA ALA A 33 8.96 -0.96 5.90
C ALA A 33 8.19 -2.21 6.35
N GLY A 34 8.10 -3.19 5.45
CA GLY A 34 7.57 -4.52 5.78
C GLY A 34 6.18 -4.83 5.24
N LYS A 35 5.54 -3.93 4.49
CA LYS A 35 4.32 -4.28 3.74
C LYS A 35 4.69 -5.11 2.50
N LYS A 36 4.47 -6.42 2.59
CA LYS A 36 4.87 -7.38 1.56
C LYS A 36 3.82 -8.45 1.36
N ILE A 37 3.67 -8.85 0.11
CA ILE A 37 2.88 -10.03 -0.26
C ILE A 37 3.85 -11.14 -0.67
N GLN A 38 3.61 -12.34 -0.16
CA GLN A 38 4.31 -13.54 -0.57
C GLN A 38 3.30 -14.65 -0.86
N THR A 39 3.52 -15.36 -1.95
CA THR A 39 2.70 -16.52 -2.32
C THR A 39 3.56 -17.77 -2.16
N PHE A 40 3.12 -18.71 -1.32
CA PHE A 40 3.81 -19.95 -1.04
C PHE A 40 2.88 -21.13 -1.33
N GLY A 41 3.08 -21.80 -2.47
CA GLY A 41 2.37 -23.04 -2.80
C GLY A 41 0.86 -22.84 -2.96
N ASN A 42 0.08 -22.99 -1.89
CA ASN A 42 -1.37 -22.74 -1.85
C ASN A 42 -1.79 -21.66 -0.84
N THR A 43 -0.83 -20.93 -0.29
CA THR A 43 -1.04 -19.90 0.75
C THR A 43 -0.58 -18.55 0.25
N ILE A 44 -1.33 -17.51 0.60
CA ILE A 44 -1.02 -16.11 0.35
C ILE A 44 -0.75 -15.49 1.71
N SER A 45 0.48 -15.04 1.95
CA SER A 45 0.86 -14.33 3.16
C SER A 45 0.92 -12.84 2.88
N ILE A 46 0.12 -12.08 3.60
CA ILE A 46 0.09 -10.62 3.54
C ILE A 46 0.66 -10.09 4.84
N THR A 47 1.86 -9.52 4.76
CA THR A 47 2.54 -8.93 5.90
C THR A 47 2.21 -7.45 5.96
N ARG A 48 1.68 -7.01 7.09
CA ARG A 48 1.39 -5.61 7.45
C ARG A 48 2.29 -5.25 8.62
N TRP A 49 3.42 -4.63 8.32
CA TRP A 49 4.47 -4.37 9.32
C TRP A 49 5.12 -5.71 9.72
N PHE A 50 6.38 -5.69 10.14
CA PHE A 50 7.20 -6.90 10.34
C PHE A 50 6.60 -7.99 11.26
N PHE A 51 5.49 -7.73 11.95
CA PHE A 51 4.88 -8.61 12.94
C PHE A 51 3.42 -9.01 12.68
N VAL A 52 2.69 -8.32 11.78
CA VAL A 52 1.29 -8.71 11.48
C VAL A 52 1.29 -9.47 10.16
N HIS A 53 1.07 -10.77 10.24
CA HIS A 53 0.96 -11.64 9.06
C HIS A 53 -0.47 -12.17 8.99
N GLU A 54 -1.10 -12.02 7.82
CA GLU A 54 -2.37 -12.65 7.52
C GLU A 54 -2.14 -13.69 6.43
N ASP A 55 -2.24 -14.96 6.82
CA ASP A 55 -2.07 -16.10 5.93
C ASP A 55 -3.44 -16.59 5.46
N ILE A 56 -3.65 -16.53 4.15
CA ILE A 56 -4.91 -16.87 3.49
C ILE A 56 -4.66 -18.08 2.61
N SER A 57 -5.38 -19.18 2.84
CA SER A 57 -5.36 -20.31 1.91
C SER A 57 -6.14 -19.96 0.66
N ILE A 58 -5.63 -20.33 -0.52
CA ILE A 58 -6.34 -20.13 -1.80
C ILE A 58 -7.66 -20.90 -1.84
N ARG A 59 -7.75 -22.02 -1.13
CA ARG A 59 -8.98 -22.80 -1.05
C ARG A 59 -10.13 -21.96 -0.48
N ASP A 60 -9.80 -21.08 0.46
CA ASP A 60 -10.76 -20.24 1.15
C ASP A 60 -11.06 -18.93 0.40
N VAL A 61 -10.31 -18.62 -0.66
CA VAL A 61 -10.56 -17.46 -1.51
C VAL A 61 -11.77 -17.73 -2.40
N THR A 62 -12.80 -16.90 -2.28
CA THR A 62 -14.00 -16.98 -3.12
C THR A 62 -13.81 -16.23 -4.44
N GLU A 63 -13.22 -15.03 -4.38
CA GLU A 63 -13.03 -14.16 -5.55
C GLU A 63 -11.86 -13.18 -5.30
N CYS A 64 -11.18 -12.78 -6.37
CA CYS A 64 -10.13 -11.76 -6.32
C CYS A 64 -10.36 -10.71 -7.39
N GLU A 65 -10.74 -9.51 -6.99
CA GLU A 65 -10.91 -8.37 -7.90
C GLU A 65 -9.56 -7.67 -8.09
N VAL A 66 -9.10 -7.58 -9.33
CA VAL A 66 -7.91 -6.82 -9.73
C VAL A 66 -8.40 -5.54 -10.40
N ILE A 67 -8.36 -4.43 -9.67
CA ILE A 67 -8.88 -3.14 -10.10
C ILE A 67 -7.71 -2.25 -10.51
N THR A 68 -7.69 -1.84 -11.78
CA THR A 68 -6.63 -0.99 -12.34
C THR A 68 -7.12 0.42 -12.66
N GLY A 69 -6.23 1.40 -12.63
CA GLY A 69 -6.53 2.77 -13.06
C GLY A 69 -7.42 3.57 -12.11
N LEU A 70 -7.41 3.25 -10.82
CA LEU A 70 -8.14 4.03 -9.82
C LEU A 70 -7.47 5.39 -9.61
N THR A 71 -8.29 6.41 -9.41
CA THR A 71 -7.84 7.75 -9.06
C THR A 71 -8.46 8.21 -7.76
N SER A 72 -7.63 8.71 -6.85
CA SER A 72 -8.08 9.40 -5.64
C SER A 72 -7.80 10.88 -5.80
N HIS A 73 -8.85 11.71 -5.74
CA HIS A 73 -8.74 13.16 -5.85
C HIS A 73 -8.72 13.77 -4.44
N GLY A 74 -7.56 14.29 -4.04
CA GLY A 74 -7.41 15.14 -2.88
C GLY A 74 -7.50 16.62 -3.26
N ARG A 75 -7.67 17.49 -2.26
CA ARG A 75 -7.79 18.94 -2.47
C ARG A 75 -6.59 19.59 -3.20
N TYR A 76 -5.41 18.98 -3.13
CA TYR A 76 -4.16 19.50 -3.70
C TYR A 76 -3.37 18.48 -4.54
N HIS A 77 -3.87 17.26 -4.68
CA HIS A 77 -3.13 16.19 -5.35
C HIS A 77 -4.08 15.09 -5.84
N THR A 78 -3.82 14.58 -7.04
CA THR A 78 -4.49 13.40 -7.59
C THR A 78 -3.51 12.24 -7.58
N THR A 79 -3.85 11.15 -6.91
CA THR A 79 -3.03 9.93 -6.86
C THR A 79 -3.68 8.86 -7.71
N HIS A 80 -2.91 8.29 -8.63
CA HIS A 80 -3.27 7.11 -9.41
C HIS A 80 -2.75 5.86 -8.72
N TYR A 81 -3.58 4.83 -8.57
CA TYR A 81 -3.17 3.58 -7.93
C TYR A 81 -3.97 2.39 -8.46
N ASN A 82 -3.43 1.20 -8.25
CA ASN A 82 -4.11 -0.06 -8.52
C ASN A 82 -4.40 -0.79 -7.21
N LYS A 83 -5.43 -1.62 -7.20
CA LYS A 83 -5.92 -2.29 -6.00
C LYS A 83 -6.31 -3.72 -6.30
N ILE A 84 -5.93 -4.63 -5.42
CA ILE A 84 -6.44 -6.00 -5.38
C ILE A 84 -7.36 -6.10 -4.16
N VAL A 85 -8.53 -6.68 -4.34
CA VAL A 85 -9.44 -7.05 -3.26
C VAL A 85 -9.60 -8.56 -3.27
N ILE A 86 -9.16 -9.21 -2.19
CA ILE A 86 -9.33 -10.65 -2.02
C ILE A 86 -10.52 -10.87 -1.09
N HIS A 87 -11.49 -11.63 -1.55
CA HIS A 87 -12.63 -12.10 -0.79
C HIS A 87 -12.33 -13.53 -0.33
N TYR A 88 -12.35 -13.77 0.98
CA TYR A 88 -11.98 -15.08 1.56
C TYR A 88 -12.84 -15.42 2.78
N GLY A 89 -13.08 -16.72 2.98
CA GLY A 89 -13.92 -17.24 4.06
C GLY A 89 -15.34 -16.64 4.09
N ASP A 90 -15.98 -16.64 5.26
CA ASP A 90 -17.32 -16.08 5.46
C ASP A 90 -17.30 -14.54 5.46
N ARG A 91 -17.24 -13.95 4.26
CA ARG A 91 -17.35 -12.49 3.99
C ARG A 91 -16.18 -11.63 4.45
N LYS A 92 -15.01 -12.21 4.73
CA LYS A 92 -13.81 -11.40 4.99
C LYS A 92 -13.27 -10.86 3.68
N LYS A 93 -12.71 -9.66 3.74
CA LYS A 93 -12.08 -9.00 2.59
C LYS A 93 -10.79 -8.34 3.02
N ILE A 94 -9.77 -8.47 2.17
CA ILE A 94 -8.51 -7.76 2.34
C ILE A 94 -8.25 -6.95 1.08
N SER A 95 -7.89 -5.69 1.29
CA SER A 95 -7.51 -4.80 0.19
C SER A 95 -6.03 -4.50 0.24
N VAL A 96 -5.39 -4.62 -0.91
CA VAL A 96 -3.97 -4.39 -1.12
C VAL A 96 -3.81 -3.41 -2.27
N THR A 97 -3.10 -2.30 -2.07
CA THR A 97 -2.78 -1.34 -3.14
C THR A 97 -1.33 -1.50 -3.60
N ASP A 98 -1.09 -1.21 -4.87
CA ASP A 98 0.23 -1.31 -5.51
C ASP A 98 1.27 -0.34 -4.92
N ILE A 99 0.84 0.86 -4.52
CA ILE A 99 1.72 1.86 -3.88
C ILE A 99 2.22 1.40 -2.51
N THR A 100 1.42 0.60 -1.78
CA THR A 100 1.70 0.29 -0.38
C THR A 100 2.27 -1.11 -0.15
N TYR A 101 2.08 -2.05 -1.08
CA TYR A 101 2.58 -3.42 -0.95
C TYR A 101 3.52 -3.79 -2.08
N SER A 102 4.72 -4.24 -1.71
CA SER A 102 5.61 -4.91 -2.64
C SER A 102 5.01 -6.24 -3.13
N ASN A 103 5.39 -6.67 -4.34
CA ASN A 103 4.92 -7.88 -5.01
C ASN A 103 3.42 -7.93 -5.36
N TRP A 104 2.74 -6.79 -5.42
CA TRP A 104 1.35 -6.70 -5.88
C TRP A 104 1.11 -7.38 -7.24
N ASN A 105 1.99 -7.13 -8.23
CA ASN A 105 1.90 -7.77 -9.56
C ASN A 105 2.03 -9.29 -9.52
N MET A 106 2.84 -9.81 -8.59
CA MET A 106 3.02 -11.25 -8.43
C MET A 106 1.73 -11.90 -7.91
N LEU A 107 1.05 -11.24 -6.97
CA LEU A 107 -0.25 -11.68 -6.48
C LEU A 107 -1.30 -11.66 -7.59
N ALA A 108 -1.40 -10.59 -8.37
CA ALA A 108 -2.36 -10.52 -9.48
C ALA A 108 -2.21 -11.69 -10.46
N ARG A 109 -0.98 -11.92 -10.94
CA ARG A 109 -0.65 -13.05 -11.84
C ARG A 109 -0.93 -14.40 -11.21
N TYR A 110 -0.68 -14.52 -9.91
CA TYR A 110 -0.90 -15.74 -9.19
C TYR A 110 -2.40 -16.10 -9.08
N MET A 111 -3.25 -15.10 -8.83
CA MET A 111 -4.70 -15.29 -8.74
C MET A 111 -5.32 -15.56 -10.11
N ASP A 112 -4.78 -14.93 -11.15
CA ASP A 112 -5.13 -15.18 -12.55
C ASP A 112 -4.80 -16.62 -12.95
N TYR A 113 -3.58 -17.09 -12.64
CA TYR A 113 -3.18 -18.48 -12.85
C TYR A 113 -4.08 -19.50 -12.14
N LYS A 114 -4.63 -19.14 -10.98
CA LYS A 114 -5.58 -20.00 -10.23
C LYS A 114 -7.02 -19.87 -10.71
N GLY A 115 -7.30 -19.04 -11.72
CA GLY A 115 -8.64 -18.82 -12.27
C GLY A 115 -9.60 -18.10 -11.32
N LYS A 116 -9.08 -17.35 -10.35
CA LYS A 116 -9.88 -16.62 -9.35
C LYS A 116 -9.84 -15.10 -9.51
N ALA A 117 -9.16 -14.60 -10.55
CA ALA A 117 -9.05 -13.17 -10.81
C ALA A 117 -10.21 -12.66 -11.66
N SER A 118 -10.78 -11.53 -11.24
CA SER A 118 -11.73 -10.72 -11.99
C SER A 118 -11.09 -9.37 -12.26
N PHE A 119 -10.84 -9.03 -13.53
CA PHE A 119 -10.19 -7.77 -13.90
C PHE A 119 -11.22 -6.68 -14.12
N ILE A 120 -11.09 -5.59 -13.37
CA ILE A 120 -12.02 -4.47 -13.39
C ILE A 120 -11.26 -3.20 -13.75
N ASP A 121 -11.73 -2.51 -14.80
CA ASP A 121 -11.24 -1.17 -15.12
C ASP A 121 -11.91 -0.13 -14.21
N GLY A 122 -11.13 0.43 -13.29
CA GLY A 122 -11.58 1.43 -12.31
C GLY A 122 -11.56 2.87 -12.81
N ARG A 123 -11.22 3.11 -14.08
CA ARG A 123 -11.21 4.46 -14.68
C ARG A 123 -12.62 5.04 -14.80
N ASN A 124 -12.71 6.37 -14.71
CA ASN A 124 -13.98 7.08 -14.88
C ASN A 124 -14.56 6.83 -16.28
N PHE A 125 -15.89 6.86 -16.39
CA PHE A 125 -16.58 6.64 -17.66
C PHE A 125 -16.08 7.59 -18.77
N PHE A 126 -15.81 8.85 -18.43
CA PHE A 126 -15.27 9.83 -19.38
C PHE A 126 -13.87 9.47 -19.87
N ASP A 127 -12.97 9.02 -18.99
CA ASP A 127 -11.61 8.63 -19.39
C ASP A 127 -11.66 7.44 -20.35
N ARG A 128 -12.53 6.45 -20.09
CA ARG A 128 -12.76 5.31 -21.00
C ARG A 128 -13.32 5.77 -22.36
N PHE A 129 -14.23 6.74 -22.35
CA PHE A 129 -14.84 7.28 -23.57
C PHE A 129 -13.84 8.05 -24.44
N PHE A 130 -12.99 8.89 -23.83
CA PHE A 130 -11.96 9.64 -24.55
C PHE A 130 -10.85 8.73 -25.09
N ASP A 131 -10.41 7.72 -24.33
CA ASP A 131 -9.45 6.72 -24.82
C ASP A 131 -10.00 5.96 -26.05
N SER A 132 -11.28 5.57 -26.02
CA SER A 132 -11.94 4.86 -27.14
C SER A 132 -12.10 5.69 -28.42
N ARG A 133 -11.93 7.03 -28.34
CA ARG A 133 -11.98 7.94 -29.50
C ARG A 133 -10.62 8.46 -29.93
N LEU A 134 -9.64 8.48 -29.04
CA LEU A 134 -8.27 8.94 -29.32
C LEU A 134 -7.31 7.79 -29.68
N GLY A 135 -7.71 6.54 -29.43
CA GLY A 135 -7.07 5.36 -29.98
C GLY A 135 -7.69 4.96 -31.32
N ASN A 136 -6.85 4.86 -32.36
CA ASN A 136 -7.09 4.02 -33.54
C ASN A 136 -7.23 2.55 -33.16
#